data_AF-A0A3B9AXY8-F1
#
_entry.id   AF-A0A3B9AXY8-F1
#
_cell.length_a   1.000
_cell.length_b   1.000
_cell.length_c   1.000
_cell.angle_alpha   90.00
_cell.angle_beta   90.00
_cell.angle_gamma   90.00
#
_symmetry.space_group_name_H-M   'P 1'
#
loop_
_entity.id
_entity.type
_entity.pdbx_description
1 polymer ?
#
loop_
_entity_poly.entity_id
_entity_poly.type
_entity_poly.pdbx_seq_one_letter_code
_entity_poly.pdbx_strand_id
1 'polypeptide(L)'
;MKNTLSATESSALLDILKARFDKNMKRHQGISWAEVQARLESQPGKLWTLQQMEETGGEPDVVGQDPTTGEFLFYDCAAESPKGRRSFCYDQQALDDRKEFKPADSAVEAARAMGIALLTESQYRELQQFGPFDTKTTSWLHTP
;
A
#
# COMPACT_ATOMS: atom_id res chain seq x y z
N MET A 1 3.99 -20.31 -2.83
CA MET A 1 2.58 -20.25 -3.29
C MET A 1 2.54 -19.32 -4.49
N LYS A 2 1.70 -19.57 -5.50
CA LYS A 2 1.53 -18.61 -6.61
C LYS A 2 0.59 -17.52 -6.11
N ASN A 3 1.13 -16.35 -5.83
CA ASN A 3 0.39 -15.16 -5.40
C ASN A 3 -0.37 -14.59 -6.60
N THR A 4 -1.50 -15.21 -6.95
CA THR A 4 -2.31 -14.88 -8.13
C THR A 4 -3.78 -14.96 -7.78
N LEU A 5 -4.52 -13.89 -8.10
CA LEU A 5 -5.97 -13.82 -7.93
C LEU A 5 -6.69 -14.61 -9.03
N SER A 6 -7.92 -15.06 -8.74
CA SER A 6 -8.84 -15.52 -9.78
C SER A 6 -9.27 -14.36 -10.68
N ALA A 7 -9.85 -14.67 -11.84
CA ALA A 7 -10.37 -13.65 -12.76
C ALA A 7 -11.46 -12.77 -12.10
N THR A 8 -12.32 -13.39 -11.29
CA THR A 8 -13.39 -12.69 -10.56
C THR A 8 -12.84 -11.74 -9.51
N GLU A 9 -11.89 -12.21 -8.68
CA GLU A 9 -11.23 -11.37 -7.67
C GLU A 9 -10.44 -10.23 -8.31
N SER A 10 -9.73 -10.52 -9.41
CA SER A 10 -9.00 -9.52 -10.17
C SER A 10 -9.92 -8.42 -10.71
N SER A 11 -11.05 -8.80 -11.31
CA SER A 11 -12.03 -7.84 -11.84
C SER A 11 -12.63 -6.99 -10.72
N ALA A 12 -13.04 -7.62 -9.61
CA ALA A 12 -13.61 -6.90 -8.47
C ALA A 12 -12.63 -5.89 -7.87
N LEU A 13 -11.35 -6.28 -7.72
CA LEU A 13 -10.31 -5.38 -7.26
C LEU A 13 -10.07 -4.22 -8.24
N LEU A 14 -10.00 -4.51 -9.54
CA LEU A 14 -9.83 -3.47 -10.57
C LEU A 14 -10.97 -2.46 -10.55
N ASP A 15 -12.22 -2.89 -10.33
CA ASP A 15 -13.37 -2.00 -10.21
C ASP A 15 -13.26 -1.08 -8.98
N ILE A 16 -12.82 -1.62 -7.84
CA ILE A 16 -12.56 -0.86 -6.61
C ILE A 16 -11.46 0.18 -6.84
N LEU A 17 -10.32 -0.26 -7.38
CA LEU A 17 -9.17 0.61 -7.65
C LEU A 17 -9.53 1.70 -8.66
N LYS A 18 -10.31 1.37 -9.71
CA LYS A 18 -10.78 2.34 -10.70
C LYS A 18 -11.66 3.40 -10.06
N ALA A 19 -12.66 2.97 -9.29
CA ALA A 19 -13.56 3.91 -8.61
C ALA A 19 -12.80 4.84 -7.66
N ARG A 20 -11.75 4.33 -6.99
CA ARG A 20 -10.86 5.11 -6.13
C ARG A 20 -10.00 6.09 -6.95
N PHE A 21 -9.41 5.63 -8.05
CA PHE A 21 -8.63 6.46 -8.97
C PHE A 21 -9.46 7.65 -9.48
N ASP A 22 -10.64 7.37 -10.04
CA ASP A 22 -11.55 8.40 -10.58
C ASP A 22 -11.96 9.42 -9.51
N LYS A 23 -12.17 8.97 -8.27
CA LYS A 23 -12.50 9.85 -7.13
C LYS A 23 -11.32 10.74 -6.70
N ASN A 24 -10.10 10.29 -6.92
CA ASN A 24 -8.87 10.91 -6.42
C ASN A 24 -7.98 11.49 -7.53
N MET A 25 -8.57 11.90 -8.65
CA MET A 25 -7.86 12.43 -9.84
C MET A 25 -6.80 13.50 -9.57
N LYS A 26 -6.92 14.23 -8.46
CA LYS A 26 -5.91 15.20 -8.00
C LYS A 26 -4.54 14.57 -7.68
N ARG A 27 -4.48 13.27 -7.39
CA ARG A 27 -3.26 12.55 -6.97
C ARG A 27 -2.39 12.10 -8.14
N HIS A 28 -2.98 11.99 -9.33
CA HIS A 28 -2.34 11.34 -10.48
C HIS A 28 -2.68 12.08 -11.78
N GLN A 29 -2.47 13.40 -11.77
CA GLN A 29 -2.71 14.24 -12.94
C GLN A 29 -1.84 13.80 -14.12
N GLY A 30 -2.46 13.57 -15.27
CA GLY A 30 -1.77 13.15 -16.49
C GLY A 30 -1.56 11.64 -16.63
N ILE A 31 -1.99 10.83 -15.65
CA ILE A 31 -1.96 9.37 -15.74
C ILE A 31 -3.32 8.85 -16.20
N SER A 32 -3.33 7.92 -17.16
CA SER A 32 -4.56 7.27 -17.63
C SER A 32 -4.83 5.98 -16.86
N TRP A 33 -6.05 5.81 -16.37
CA TRP A 33 -6.47 4.54 -15.74
C TRP A 33 -6.27 3.34 -16.68
N ALA A 34 -6.47 3.50 -17.98
CA ALA A 34 -6.29 2.41 -18.94
C ALA A 34 -4.84 1.88 -18.95
N GLU A 35 -3.85 2.76 -18.77
CA GLU A 35 -2.43 2.38 -18.70
C GLU A 35 -2.13 1.67 -17.38
N VAL A 36 -2.70 2.17 -16.28
CA VAL A 36 -2.58 1.54 -14.95
C VAL A 36 -3.18 0.14 -14.97
N GLN A 37 -4.40 -0.01 -15.48
CA GLN A 37 -5.10 -1.29 -15.56
C GLN A 37 -4.31 -2.31 -16.39
N ALA A 38 -3.88 -1.95 -17.60
CA ALA A 38 -3.08 -2.84 -18.45
C ALA A 38 -1.78 -3.28 -17.75
N ARG A 39 -1.15 -2.36 -17.01
CA ARG A 39 0.07 -2.65 -16.24
C ARG A 39 -0.19 -3.62 -15.09
N LEU A 40 -1.31 -3.49 -14.39
CA LEU A 40 -1.72 -4.38 -13.30
C LEU A 40 -2.09 -5.78 -13.81
N GLU A 41 -2.85 -5.86 -14.90
CA GLU A 41 -3.23 -7.12 -15.55
C GLU A 41 -1.99 -7.90 -16.05
N SER A 42 -0.94 -7.19 -16.49
CA SER A 42 0.33 -7.80 -16.88
C SER A 42 1.19 -8.29 -15.70
N GLN A 43 0.85 -7.91 -14.46
CA GLN A 43 1.62 -8.22 -13.25
C GLN A 43 0.74 -8.85 -12.14
N PRO A 44 0.37 -10.13 -12.27
CA PRO A 44 -0.50 -10.83 -11.32
C PRO A 44 -0.04 -10.77 -9.86
N GLY A 45 1.27 -10.75 -9.60
CA GLY A 45 1.83 -10.64 -8.26
C GLY A 45 1.62 -9.26 -7.61
N LYS A 46 1.72 -8.17 -8.40
CA LYS A 46 1.41 -6.83 -7.89
C LYS A 46 -0.09 -6.66 -7.65
N LEU A 47 -0.92 -7.24 -8.51
CA LEU A 47 -2.38 -7.24 -8.30
C LEU A 47 -2.78 -8.01 -7.03
N TRP A 48 -2.18 -9.17 -6.77
CA TRP A 48 -2.35 -9.90 -5.52
C TRP A 48 -1.91 -9.07 -4.31
N THR A 49 -0.80 -8.34 -4.43
CA THR A 49 -0.32 -7.45 -3.36
C THR A 49 -1.32 -6.36 -3.03
N LEU A 50 -1.92 -5.72 -4.04
CA LEU A 50 -2.96 -4.70 -3.86
C LEU A 50 -4.22 -5.28 -3.20
N GLN A 51 -4.58 -6.53 -3.53
CA GLN A 51 -5.66 -7.24 -2.83
C GLN A 51 -5.36 -7.37 -1.34
N GLN A 52 -4.15 -7.78 -0.96
CA GLN A 52 -3.79 -7.91 0.46
C GLN A 52 -3.86 -6.57 1.20
N MET A 53 -3.48 -5.47 0.53
CA MET A 53 -3.61 -4.13 1.09
C MET A 53 -5.08 -3.75 1.31
N GLU A 54 -5.97 -4.07 0.36
CA GLU A 54 -7.40 -3.83 0.48
C GLU A 54 -8.04 -4.67 1.60
N GLU A 55 -7.73 -5.97 1.67
CA GLU A 55 -8.27 -6.89 2.67
C GLU A 55 -7.89 -6.51 4.11
N THR A 56 -6.71 -5.91 4.27
CA THR A 56 -6.25 -5.39 5.56
C THR A 56 -6.81 -3.99 5.87
N GLY A 57 -7.80 -3.53 5.10
CA GLY A 57 -8.53 -2.27 5.28
C GLY A 57 -7.81 -1.04 4.75
N GLY A 58 -6.79 -1.23 3.90
CA GLY A 58 -6.08 -0.13 3.26
C GLY A 58 -6.85 0.50 2.13
N GLU A 59 -6.31 1.61 1.65
CA GLU A 59 -6.82 2.29 0.48
C GLU A 59 -5.69 2.49 -0.53
N PRO A 60 -5.14 1.41 -1.11
CA PRO A 60 -4.10 1.54 -2.12
C PRO A 60 -4.60 2.35 -3.31
N ASP A 61 -3.84 3.37 -3.71
CA ASP A 61 -4.16 4.26 -4.81
C ASP A 61 -2.90 4.75 -5.54
N VAL A 62 -3.07 5.17 -6.79
CA VAL A 62 -2.00 5.73 -7.59
C VAL A 62 -1.73 7.16 -7.14
N VAL A 63 -0.47 7.45 -6.82
CA VAL A 63 -0.01 8.77 -6.38
C VAL A 63 0.99 9.40 -7.34
N GLY A 64 1.40 8.68 -8.38
CA GLY A 64 2.35 9.17 -9.35
C GLY A 64 2.92 8.07 -10.24
N GLN A 65 3.87 8.48 -11.06
CA GLN A 65 4.66 7.60 -11.91
C GLN A 65 6.13 7.99 -11.74
N ASP A 66 6.98 7.01 -11.52
CA ASP A 66 8.43 7.21 -11.50
C ASP A 66 8.89 7.65 -12.89
N PRO A 67 9.47 8.85 -13.04
CA PRO A 67 9.88 9.39 -14.34
C PRO A 67 11.06 8.62 -14.96
N THR A 68 11.82 7.88 -14.15
CA THR A 68 13.01 7.12 -14.58
C THR A 68 12.62 5.77 -15.14
N THR A 69 11.74 5.05 -14.43
CA THR A 69 11.37 3.67 -14.74
C THR A 69 10.03 3.55 -15.46
N GLY A 70 9.20 4.59 -15.40
CA GLY A 70 7.81 4.57 -15.88
C GLY A 70 6.90 3.68 -15.04
N GLU A 71 7.32 3.28 -13.83
CA GLU A 71 6.49 2.51 -12.91
C GLU A 71 5.46 3.39 -12.21
N PHE A 72 4.24 2.89 -12.06
CA PHE A 72 3.20 3.56 -11.28
C PHE A 72 3.45 3.34 -9.79
N LEU A 73 3.41 4.43 -9.03
CA LEU A 73 3.60 4.43 -7.59
C LEU A 73 2.24 4.26 -6.92
N PHE A 74 2.10 3.19 -6.14
CA PHE A 74 0.93 2.89 -5.32
C PHE A 74 1.27 3.07 -3.85
N TYR A 75 0.56 3.97 -3.16
CA TYR A 75 0.65 4.14 -1.71
C TYR A 75 -0.68 3.80 -1.06
N ASP A 76 -0.61 3.36 0.20
CA ASP A 76 -1.80 3.25 1.04
C ASP A 76 -2.27 4.65 1.45
N CYS A 77 -3.42 5.07 0.92
CA CYS A 77 -3.99 6.39 1.12
C CYS A 77 -5.09 6.40 2.21
N ALA A 78 -5.09 5.42 3.12
CA ALA A 78 -6.03 5.40 4.22
C ALA A 78 -5.84 6.62 5.15
N ALA A 79 -6.95 7.25 5.53
CA ALA A 79 -6.92 8.41 6.43
C ALA A 79 -6.32 8.08 7.82
N GLU A 80 -6.43 6.82 8.24
CA GLU A 80 -5.83 6.26 9.43
C GLU A 80 -5.36 4.84 9.13
N SER A 81 -4.25 4.41 9.75
CA SER A 81 -3.80 3.01 9.69
C SER A 81 -4.94 2.08 10.11
N PRO A 82 -5.28 0.99 9.41
CA PRO A 82 -6.41 0.14 9.81
C PRO A 82 -6.17 -0.62 11.10
N LYS A 83 -7.24 -0.97 11.82
CA LYS A 83 -7.14 -1.62 13.14
C LYS A 83 -6.25 -2.87 13.15
N GLY A 84 -6.24 -3.65 12.07
CA GLY A 84 -5.41 -4.86 11.93
C GLY A 84 -3.93 -4.60 11.64
N ARG A 85 -3.54 -3.35 11.38
CA ARG A 85 -2.16 -2.93 11.06
C ARG A 85 -1.62 -1.88 12.05
N ARG A 86 -2.33 -1.69 13.17
CA ARG A 86 -1.90 -0.84 14.29
C ARG A 86 -1.07 -1.65 15.27
N SER A 87 -0.27 -0.94 16.07
CA SER A 87 0.44 -1.50 17.23
C SER A 87 1.52 -2.54 16.92
N PHE A 88 1.97 -2.67 15.67
CA PHE A 88 3.16 -3.47 15.36
C PHE A 88 4.41 -2.81 15.95
N CYS A 89 5.46 -3.60 16.19
CA CYS A 89 6.81 -3.07 16.35
C CYS A 89 7.45 -2.87 14.96
N TYR A 90 8.59 -2.18 14.90
CA TYR A 90 9.24 -1.90 13.62
C TYR A 90 9.68 -3.19 12.91
N ASP A 91 10.54 -3.97 13.57
CA ASP A 91 11.16 -5.17 13.01
C ASP A 91 11.00 -6.39 13.94
N GLN A 92 11.48 -7.54 13.44
CA GLN A 92 11.44 -8.81 14.16
C GLN A 92 12.29 -8.78 15.44
N GLN A 93 13.40 -8.02 15.47
CA GLN A 93 14.23 -7.91 16.66
C GLN A 93 13.47 -7.23 17.79
N ALA A 94 12.80 -6.11 17.52
CA ALA A 94 11.94 -5.42 18.47
C ALA A 94 10.74 -6.29 18.91
N LEU A 95 10.27 -7.19 18.04
CA LEU A 95 9.22 -8.15 18.36
C LEU A 95 9.71 -9.19 19.38
N ASP A 96 10.94 -9.66 19.22
CA ASP A 96 11.51 -10.72 20.05
C ASP A 96 12.00 -10.23 21.41
N ASP A 97 12.41 -8.96 21.52
CA ASP A 97 12.81 -8.34 22.77
C ASP A 97 11.62 -7.98 23.69
N ARG A 98 10.40 -7.94 23.16
CA ARG A 98 9.16 -7.65 23.91
C ARG A 98 8.69 -8.86 24.74
N LYS A 99 8.75 -8.71 26.07
CA LYS A 99 8.28 -9.72 27.03
C LYS A 99 6.79 -9.60 27.39
N GLU A 100 6.24 -8.38 27.38
CA GLU A 100 4.84 -8.09 27.72
C GLU A 100 4.17 -7.27 26.61
N PHE A 101 2.88 -7.51 26.39
CA PHE A 101 2.08 -6.92 25.30
C PHE A 101 2.75 -7.09 23.92
N LYS A 102 3.25 -8.31 23.65
CA LYS A 102 3.90 -8.65 22.39
C LYS A 102 2.92 -8.41 21.23
N PRO A 103 3.26 -7.57 20.25
CA PRO A 103 2.37 -7.30 19.14
C PRO A 103 2.22 -8.52 18.24
N ALA A 104 1.20 -8.51 17.39
CA ALA A 104 0.87 -9.64 16.54
C ALA A 104 1.94 -9.90 15.46
N ASP A 105 2.59 -8.83 14.98
CA ASP A 105 3.65 -8.89 13.97
C ASP A 105 4.53 -7.63 14.03
N SER A 106 5.58 -7.60 13.19
CA SER A 106 6.37 -6.41 12.91
C SER A 106 5.96 -5.75 11.58
N ALA A 107 6.16 -4.44 11.48
CA ALA A 107 5.80 -3.68 10.28
C ALA A 107 6.62 -4.10 9.05
N VAL A 108 7.91 -4.37 9.25
CA VAL A 108 8.80 -4.86 8.18
C VAL A 108 8.37 -6.23 7.68
N GLU A 109 8.07 -7.18 8.58
CA GLU A 109 7.66 -8.53 8.19
C GLU A 109 6.28 -8.55 7.54
N ALA A 110 5.32 -7.77 8.06
CA ALA A 110 4.01 -7.63 7.45
C ALA A 110 4.12 -7.05 6.02
N ALA A 111 4.96 -6.03 5.82
CA ALA A 111 5.22 -5.47 4.50
C ALA A 111 5.86 -6.52 3.56
N ARG A 112 6.88 -7.23 4.06
CA ARG A 112 7.58 -8.30 3.32
C ARG A 112 6.65 -9.45 2.92
N ALA A 113 5.76 -9.87 3.81
CA ALA A 113 4.79 -10.93 3.57
C ALA A 113 3.78 -10.56 2.46
N MET A 114 3.42 -9.28 2.37
CA MET A 114 2.57 -8.76 1.29
C MET A 114 3.34 -8.44 0.01
N GLY A 115 4.68 -8.35 0.05
CA GLY A 115 5.49 -7.93 -1.10
C GLY A 115 5.51 -6.41 -1.31
N ILE A 116 5.25 -5.64 -0.26
CA ILE A 116 5.36 -4.17 -0.24
C ILE A 116 6.55 -3.71 0.59
N ALA A 117 6.88 -2.44 0.46
CA ALA A 117 7.89 -1.77 1.28
C ALA A 117 7.23 -0.70 2.17
N LEU A 118 7.86 -0.41 3.31
CA LEU A 118 7.53 0.78 4.09
C LEU A 118 7.97 2.03 3.33
N LEU A 119 7.20 3.11 3.45
CA LEU A 119 7.56 4.39 2.84
C LEU A 119 8.79 4.98 3.53
N THR A 120 9.69 5.57 2.74
CA THR A 120 10.72 6.44 3.31
C THR A 120 10.10 7.75 3.81
N GLU A 121 10.84 8.50 4.64
CA GLU A 121 10.39 9.80 5.10
C GLU A 121 10.08 10.77 3.93
N SER A 122 10.88 10.75 2.87
CA SER A 122 10.64 11.59 1.69
C SER A 122 9.35 11.22 0.98
N GLN A 123 9.10 9.92 0.77
CA GLN A 123 7.87 9.42 0.13
C GLN A 123 6.64 9.73 0.98
N TYR A 124 6.75 9.62 2.31
CA TYR A 124 5.67 9.99 3.21
C TYR A 124 5.38 11.50 3.14
N ARG A 125 6.39 12.35 3.12
CA ARG A 125 6.20 13.81 2.94
C ARG A 125 5.55 14.15 1.60
N GLU A 126 5.89 13.45 0.53
CA GLU A 126 5.23 13.58 -0.78
C GLU A 126 3.76 13.17 -0.71
N LEU A 127 3.45 12.04 -0.05
CA LEU A 127 2.07 11.58 0.16
C LEU A 127 1.22 12.66 0.85
N GLN A 128 1.76 13.34 1.86
CA GLN A 128 1.05 14.41 2.59
C GLN A 128 0.70 15.62 1.71
N GLN A 129 1.33 15.80 0.54
CA GLN A 129 0.94 16.87 -0.40
C GLN A 129 -0.43 16.61 -1.04
N PHE A 130 -0.85 15.35 -1.11
CA PHE A 130 -2.11 14.96 -1.74
C PHE A 130 -3.32 14.99 -0.78
N GLY A 131 -3.07 15.10 0.52
CA GLY A 131 -4.10 15.20 1.56
C GLY A 131 -3.60 14.79 2.94
N PRO A 132 -4.45 14.93 3.97
CA PRO A 132 -4.16 14.46 5.31
C PRO A 132 -4.26 12.92 5.35
N PHE A 133 -3.12 12.25 5.41
CA PHE A 133 -3.03 10.80 5.56
C PHE A 133 -2.40 10.43 6.88
N ASP A 134 -2.85 9.33 7.48
CA ASP A 134 -2.31 8.81 8.75
C ASP A 134 -2.23 9.87 9.87
N THR A 135 -3.27 10.69 10.00
CA THR A 135 -3.21 11.90 10.85
C THR A 135 -3.31 11.64 12.36
N LYS A 136 -3.69 10.43 12.77
CA LYS A 136 -3.97 10.09 14.18
C LYS A 136 -3.18 8.89 14.68
N THR A 137 -2.36 8.29 13.83
CA THR A 137 -1.62 7.06 14.13
C THR A 137 -0.14 7.28 13.81
N THR A 138 0.73 6.61 14.54
CA THR A 138 2.16 6.63 14.25
C THR A 138 2.42 5.62 13.13
N SER A 139 2.76 6.10 11.93
CA SER A 139 3.25 5.25 10.85
C SER A 139 4.66 4.71 11.12
N TRP A 140 4.89 3.49 10.65
CA TRP A 140 6.22 2.93 10.51
C TRP A 140 6.81 3.39 9.17
N LEU A 141 7.80 4.28 9.24
CA LEU A 141 8.58 4.69 8.09
C LEU A 141 9.83 3.83 7.97
N HIS A 142 10.25 3.55 6.74
CA HIS A 142 11.53 2.92 6.50
C HIS A 142 12.64 3.86 7.00
N THR A 143 13.37 3.37 7.99
CA THR A 143 14.55 4.05 8.56
C THR A 143 15.81 3.33 8.07
N PRO A 144 16.84 4.06 7.59
CA PRO A 144 18.11 3.49 7.15
C PRO A 144 18.89 2.76 8.24
#